data_AF-A0AAJ1IFH8-F1
#
_entry.id   AF-A0AAJ1IFH8-F1
#
_cell.length_a   1.000
_cell.length_b   1.000
_cell.length_c   1.000
_cell.angle_alpha   90.00
_cell.angle_beta   90.00
_cell.angle_gamma   90.00
#
_symmetry.space_group_name_H-M   'P 1'
#
loop_
_entity.id
_entity.type
_entity.pdbx_description
1 polymer ?
#
loop_
_entity_poly.entity_id
_entity_poly.type
_entity_poly.pdbx_seq_one_letter_code
_entity_poly.pdbx_strand_id
1 'polypeptide(L)'
;MPGSQCHQHSQKKNKSASIDFIWFWLFPSPRLSVDPTDKTVRRYHIYPSTLQKSFKTAVRASGVAKDASVHTLRHSFATSLIEAGYDIRTIQELLGHSDLSTTMIYTHVAQKNKLGVASPFDNL
;
A
#
# COMPACT_ATOMS: atom_id res chain seq x y z
N MET A 1 -16.31 -6.79 21.12
CA MET A 1 -16.42 -7.93 20.18
C MET A 1 -15.26 -7.88 19.21
N PRO A 2 -14.55 -8.99 19.02
CA PRO A 2 -13.39 -9.04 18.14
C PRO A 2 -13.77 -8.79 16.67
N GLY A 3 -12.88 -8.09 15.97
CA GLY A 3 -13.04 -7.75 14.57
C GLY A 3 -12.21 -8.66 13.69
N SER A 4 -12.81 -9.73 13.20
CA SER A 4 -12.10 -10.70 12.37
C SER A 4 -12.12 -10.28 10.89
N GLN A 5 -10.96 -10.33 10.23
CA GLN A 5 -10.75 -10.36 8.78
C GLN A 5 -11.31 -11.65 8.13
N CYS A 6 -11.76 -12.60 8.95
CA CYS A 6 -12.26 -13.89 8.51
C CYS A 6 -13.53 -13.76 7.66
N HIS A 7 -13.39 -13.92 6.33
CA HIS A 7 -14.51 -14.04 5.39
C HIS A 7 -15.43 -15.19 5.81
N GLN A 8 -16.74 -15.06 5.56
CA GLN A 8 -17.77 -16.03 5.96
C GLN A 8 -17.44 -17.48 5.52
N HIS A 9 -16.74 -17.64 4.39
CA HIS A 9 -16.29 -18.94 3.90
C HIS A 9 -15.27 -19.64 4.83
N SER A 10 -14.39 -18.87 5.47
CA SER A 10 -13.40 -19.38 6.43
C SER A 10 -14.03 -19.65 7.80
N GLN A 11 -15.03 -18.85 8.23
CA GLN A 11 -15.79 -19.12 9.45
C GLN A 11 -16.62 -20.42 9.40
N LYS A 12 -17.10 -20.82 8.21
CA LYS A 12 -17.73 -22.14 8.02
C LYS A 12 -16.77 -23.30 8.23
N LYS A 13 -15.50 -23.14 7.84
CA LYS A 13 -14.47 -24.19 7.98
C LYS A 13 -13.92 -24.25 9.41
N ASN A 14 -13.73 -23.11 10.07
CA ASN A 14 -13.17 -23.02 11.43
C ASN A 14 -14.05 -22.16 12.34
N LYS A 15 -14.76 -22.82 13.27
CA LYS A 15 -15.71 -22.17 14.20
C LYS A 15 -15.04 -21.18 15.17
N SER A 16 -13.74 -21.34 15.45
CA SER A 16 -12.97 -20.44 16.34
C SER A 16 -12.34 -19.24 15.63
N ALA A 17 -12.39 -19.18 14.29
CA ALA A 17 -11.70 -18.13 13.53
C ALA A 17 -12.20 -16.70 13.82
N SER A 18 -13.37 -16.56 14.44
CA SER A 18 -13.96 -15.28 14.81
C SER A 18 -13.45 -14.73 16.16
N ILE A 19 -12.82 -15.59 16.97
CA ILE A 19 -12.30 -15.27 18.31
C ILE A 19 -10.77 -15.35 18.39
N ASP A 20 -10.13 -16.06 17.46
CA ASP A 20 -8.67 -16.17 17.43
C ASP A 20 -8.03 -14.87 16.92
N PHE A 21 -7.05 -14.37 17.68
CA PHE A 21 -6.36 -13.11 17.41
C PHE A 21 -5.69 -13.05 16.03
N ILE A 22 -5.25 -14.21 15.50
CA ILE A 22 -4.61 -14.34 14.17
C ILE A 22 -5.50 -13.77 13.06
N TRP A 23 -6.82 -13.83 13.25
CA TRP A 23 -7.77 -13.33 12.27
C TRP A 23 -8.19 -11.90 12.51
N PHE A 24 -7.65 -11.20 13.52
CA PHE A 24 -8.04 -9.81 13.76
C PHE A 24 -7.32 -8.87 12.81
N TRP A 25 -8.00 -7.78 12.47
CA TRP A 25 -7.35 -6.70 11.73
C TRP A 25 -6.18 -6.12 12.54
N LEU A 26 -5.00 -6.05 11.92
CA LEU A 26 -3.82 -5.41 12.51
C LEU A 26 -4.06 -3.93 12.83
N PHE A 27 -4.85 -3.25 11.98
CA PHE A 27 -5.26 -1.85 12.16
C PHE A 27 -6.77 -1.76 12.34
N PRO A 28 -7.29 -2.10 13.52
CA PRO A 28 -8.72 -2.12 13.75
C PRO A 28 -9.26 -0.69 13.92
N SER A 29 -10.46 -0.44 13.40
CA SER A 29 -11.20 0.80 13.63
C SER A 29 -11.49 0.96 15.13
N PRO A 30 -11.38 2.18 15.68
CA PRO A 30 -11.78 2.45 17.07
C PRO A 30 -13.28 2.27 17.29
N ARG A 31 -14.10 2.32 16.22
CA ARG A 31 -15.56 2.18 16.27
C ARG A 31 -15.98 0.80 15.76
N LEU A 32 -16.99 0.23 16.42
CA LEU A 32 -17.69 -0.95 15.94
C LEU A 32 -18.62 -0.57 14.79
N SER A 33 -18.78 -1.48 13.83
CA SER A 33 -19.71 -1.34 12.71
C SER A 33 -20.60 -2.57 12.63
N VAL A 34 -21.82 -2.38 12.12
CA VAL A 34 -22.70 -3.50 11.78
C VAL A 34 -22.24 -4.05 10.43
N ASP A 35 -22.03 -5.36 10.33
CA ASP A 35 -21.78 -6.03 9.06
C ASP A 35 -23.09 -6.08 8.25
N PRO A 36 -23.12 -5.56 7.02
CA PRO A 36 -24.34 -5.51 6.21
C PRO A 36 -24.86 -6.89 5.80
N THR A 37 -24.02 -7.93 5.85
CA THR A 37 -24.38 -9.27 5.35
C THR A 37 -25.04 -10.12 6.44
N ASP A 38 -24.49 -10.14 7.65
CA ASP A 38 -24.98 -10.98 8.76
C ASP A 38 -25.61 -10.18 9.91
N LYS A 39 -25.65 -8.84 9.80
CA LYS A 39 -26.17 -7.90 10.81
C LYS A 39 -25.49 -7.99 12.17
N THR A 40 -24.33 -8.64 12.27
CA THR A 40 -23.59 -8.75 13.52
C THR A 40 -22.71 -7.52 13.75
N VAL A 41 -22.52 -7.15 15.01
CA VAL A 41 -21.65 -6.03 15.39
C VAL A 41 -20.21 -6.53 15.47
N ARG A 42 -19.34 -6.01 14.61
CA ARG A 42 -17.93 -6.40 14.52
C ARG A 42 -17.03 -5.17 14.43
N ARG A 43 -15.75 -5.36 14.73
CA ARG A 43 -14.74 -4.32 14.50
C ARG A 43 -14.18 -4.49 13.09
N TYR A 44 -14.22 -3.44 12.28
CA TYR A 44 -13.65 -3.46 10.94
C TYR A 44 -12.22 -2.90 10.96
N HIS A 45 -11.51 -2.93 9.83
CA HIS A 45 -10.27 -2.18 9.70
C HIS A 45 -10.54 -0.67 9.67
N ILE A 46 -9.52 0.14 9.93
CA ILE A 46 -9.59 1.60 9.78
C ILE A 46 -9.98 1.98 8.35
N TYR A 47 -10.86 2.97 8.19
CA TYR A 47 -11.26 3.45 6.87
C TYR A 47 -10.07 4.10 6.15
N PRO A 48 -9.86 3.83 4.85
CA PRO A 48 -8.76 4.43 4.08
C PRO A 48 -8.76 5.96 4.09
N SER A 49 -9.95 6.58 4.11
CA SER A 49 -10.12 8.03 4.18
C SER A 49 -9.59 8.63 5.49
N THR A 50 -9.67 7.90 6.60
CA THR A 50 -9.08 8.32 7.88
C THR A 50 -7.57 8.41 7.78
N LEU A 51 -6.93 7.38 7.20
CA LEU A 51 -5.49 7.37 6.98
C LEU A 51 -5.06 8.52 6.05
N GLN A 52 -5.79 8.74 4.94
CA GLN A 52 -5.50 9.84 4.01
C GLN A 52 -5.59 11.21 4.69
N LYS A 53 -6.60 11.44 5.55
CA LYS A 53 -6.74 12.70 6.30
C LYS A 53 -5.59 12.91 7.26
N SER A 54 -5.27 11.90 8.08
CA SER A 54 -4.14 11.98 9.01
C SER A 54 -2.81 12.21 8.29
N PHE A 55 -2.61 11.54 7.15
CA PHE A 55 -1.42 11.75 6.32
C PHE A 55 -1.33 13.18 5.77
N LYS A 56 -2.43 13.73 5.27
CA LYS A 56 -2.46 15.12 4.77
C LYS A 56 -2.11 16.14 5.85
N THR A 57 -2.56 15.91 7.09
CA THR A 57 -2.16 16.74 8.23
C THR A 57 -0.65 16.63 8.50
N ALA A 58 -0.09 15.42 8.46
CA ALA A 58 1.35 15.21 8.64
C ALA A 58 2.19 15.88 7.54
N VAL A 59 1.76 15.82 6.27
CA VAL A 59 2.43 16.49 5.15
C VAL A 59 2.46 18.01 5.33
N ARG A 60 1.36 18.59 5.82
CA ARG A 60 1.31 20.04 6.12
C ARG A 60 2.27 20.41 7.24
N ALA A 61 2.37 19.57 8.27
CA ALA A 61 3.26 19.80 9.40
C ALA A 61 4.75 19.60 9.04
N SER A 62 5.08 18.77 8.04
CA SER A 62 6.46 18.49 7.65
C SER A 62 7.11 19.57 6.79
N GLY A 63 6.35 20.58 6.34
CA GLY A 63 6.86 21.66 5.48
C GLY A 63 7.15 21.23 4.04
N VAL A 64 6.69 20.05 3.62
CA VAL A 64 6.82 19.60 2.22
C VAL A 64 5.95 20.48 1.33
N ALA A 65 6.58 21.25 0.45
CA ALA A 65 5.90 22.21 -0.42
C ALA A 65 5.00 21.56 -1.49
N LYS A 66 5.26 20.28 -1.83
CA LYS A 66 4.50 19.53 -2.82
C LYS A 66 3.33 18.79 -2.17
N ASP A 67 2.21 18.72 -2.88
CA ASP A 67 1.11 17.85 -2.47
C ASP A 67 1.54 16.38 -2.48
N ALA A 68 1.32 15.69 -1.37
CA ALA A 68 1.64 14.29 -1.20
C ALA A 68 0.44 13.53 -0.62
N SER A 69 0.27 12.29 -1.09
CA SER A 69 -0.73 11.34 -0.60
C SER A 69 -0.08 10.02 -0.21
N VAL A 70 -0.86 9.10 0.36
CA VAL A 70 -0.38 7.74 0.67
C VAL A 70 0.10 7.01 -0.61
N HIS A 71 -0.49 7.29 -1.77
CA HIS A 71 -0.01 6.75 -3.05
C HIS A 71 1.35 7.31 -3.44
N THR A 72 1.64 8.58 -3.08
CA THR A 72 2.97 9.18 -3.29
C THR A 72 4.04 8.41 -2.55
N LEU A 73 3.77 7.92 -1.32
CA LEU A 73 4.73 7.07 -0.59
C LEU A 73 5.02 5.77 -1.34
N ARG A 74 4.00 5.12 -1.89
CA ARG A 74 4.15 3.89 -2.70
C ARG A 74 5.01 4.17 -3.94
N HIS A 75 4.79 5.31 -4.60
CA HIS A 75 5.61 5.73 -5.74
C HIS A 75 7.06 6.00 -5.32
N SER A 76 7.28 6.72 -4.22
CA SER A 76 8.63 6.98 -3.69
C SER A 76 9.38 5.70 -3.35
N PHE A 77 8.71 4.72 -2.73
CA PHE A 77 9.30 3.41 -2.44
C PHE A 77 9.74 2.69 -3.73
N ALA A 78 8.87 2.66 -4.75
CA ALA A 78 9.20 2.05 -6.03
C ALA A 78 10.39 2.75 -6.71
N THR A 79 10.40 4.09 -6.74
CA THR A 79 11.53 4.85 -7.30
C THR A 79 12.82 4.58 -6.55
N SER A 80 12.81 4.56 -5.21
CA SER A 80 14.00 4.25 -4.41
C SER A 80 14.55 2.84 -4.68
N LEU A 81 13.69 1.85 -4.92
CA LEU A 81 14.14 0.51 -5.31
C LEU A 81 14.80 0.51 -6.70
N ILE A 82 14.24 1.24 -7.66
CA ILE A 82 14.87 1.35 -9.00
C ILE A 82 16.21 2.06 -8.89
N GLU A 83 16.29 3.17 -8.15
CA GLU A 83 17.54 3.90 -7.96
C GLU A 83 18.61 3.08 -7.23
N ALA A 84 18.21 2.15 -6.37
CA ALA A 84 19.11 1.18 -5.73
C ALA A 84 19.53 0.02 -6.65
N GLY A 85 19.05 -0.01 -7.90
CA GLY A 85 19.45 -0.99 -8.91
C GLY A 85 18.71 -2.33 -8.86
N TYR A 86 17.56 -2.40 -8.16
CA TYR A 86 16.74 -3.61 -8.15
C TYR A 86 16.12 -3.87 -9.52
N ASP A 87 16.05 -5.13 -9.91
CA ASP A 87 15.38 -5.53 -11.15
C ASP A 87 13.88 -5.23 -11.11
N ILE A 88 13.33 -4.82 -12.25
CA ILE A 88 11.95 -4.39 -12.34
C ILE A 88 10.95 -5.52 -12.01
N ARG A 89 11.29 -6.78 -12.27
CA ARG A 89 10.43 -7.92 -11.90
C ARG A 89 10.38 -8.10 -10.38
N THR A 90 11.52 -7.93 -9.70
CA THR A 90 11.57 -7.94 -8.24
C THR A 90 10.72 -6.82 -7.65
N ILE A 91 10.76 -5.62 -8.23
CA ILE A 91 9.94 -4.49 -7.79
C ILE A 91 8.46 -4.76 -8.03
N GLN A 92 8.09 -5.34 -9.18
CA GLN A 92 6.72 -5.73 -9.48
C GLN A 92 6.17 -6.72 -8.44
N GLU A 93 6.94 -7.74 -8.08
CA GLU A 93 6.57 -8.72 -7.06
C GLU A 93 6.40 -8.07 -5.68
N LEU A 94 7.34 -7.19 -5.28
CA LEU A 94 7.26 -6.46 -4.01
C LEU A 94 6.05 -5.53 -3.92
N LEU A 95 5.63 -4.94 -5.04
CA LEU A 95 4.44 -4.09 -5.10
C LEU A 95 3.15 -4.91 -5.27
N GLY A 96 3.24 -6.19 -5.62
CA GLY A 96 2.10 -7.06 -5.91
C GLY A 96 1.32 -6.63 -7.15
N HIS A 97 2.01 -6.07 -8.16
CA HIS A 97 1.37 -5.68 -9.42
C HIS A 97 1.14 -6.91 -10.32
N SER A 98 -0.12 -7.11 -10.73
CA SER A 98 -0.48 -8.19 -11.67
C SER A 98 0.04 -7.96 -13.09
N ASP A 99 0.36 -6.72 -13.45
CA ASP A 99 0.88 -6.33 -14.76
C ASP A 99 2.15 -5.46 -14.63
N LEU A 100 3.15 -5.77 -15.47
CA LEU A 100 4.41 -5.05 -15.61
C LEU A 100 4.20 -3.60 -16.06
N SER A 101 3.15 -3.33 -16.85
CA SER A 101 2.85 -1.99 -17.36
C SER A 101 2.75 -0.94 -16.24
N THR A 102 2.24 -1.33 -15.07
CA THR A 102 2.05 -0.45 -13.91
C THR A 102 3.37 -0.15 -13.19
N THR A 103 4.35 -1.06 -13.29
CA THR A 103 5.69 -0.90 -12.69
C THR A 103 6.63 -0.13 -13.62
N MET A 104 6.46 -0.26 -14.94
CA MET A 104 7.24 0.46 -15.95
C MET A 104 7.08 1.99 -15.85
N ILE A 105 6.00 2.51 -15.26
CA ILE A 105 5.85 3.96 -15.03
C ILE A 105 7.00 4.52 -14.17
N TYR A 106 7.58 3.72 -13.28
CA TYR A 106 8.64 4.17 -12.38
C TYR A 106 10.04 4.24 -13.03
N THR A 107 10.28 3.49 -14.11
CA THR A 107 11.59 3.50 -14.78
C THR A 107 11.84 4.82 -15.50
N HIS A 108 10.78 5.49 -15.98
CA HIS A 108 10.88 6.81 -16.58
C HIS A 108 11.26 7.91 -15.57
N VAL A 109 10.88 7.74 -14.30
CA VAL A 109 11.11 8.73 -13.23
C VAL A 109 12.48 8.54 -12.59
N ALA A 110 12.93 7.30 -12.44
CA ALA A 110 14.27 6.98 -11.95
C ALA A 110 15.33 7.26 -13.04
N GLN A 111 15.59 8.55 -13.30
CA GLN A 111 16.53 9.00 -14.33
C GLN A 111 17.99 8.52 -14.15
N LYS A 112 18.33 7.89 -13.01
CA LYS A 112 19.69 7.42 -12.71
C LYS A 112 20.09 6.07 -13.33
N ASN A 113 19.15 5.29 -13.89
CA ASN A 113 19.48 4.04 -14.59
C ASN A 113 19.39 4.15 -16.11
N LYS A 114 19.86 5.27 -16.69
CA LYS A 114 20.24 5.31 -18.11
C LYS A 114 21.54 4.54 -18.34
N LEU A 115 21.56 3.23 -18.07
CA LEU A 115 22.51 2.22 -18.60
C LEU A 115 24.03 2.54 -18.59
N GLY A 116 24.52 3.60 -17.93
CA GLY A 116 25.87 4.10 -18.16
C GLY A 116 26.17 4.46 -19.63
N VAL A 117 25.15 4.62 -20.48
CA VAL A 117 25.34 4.95 -21.90
C VAL A 117 25.29 6.46 -22.02
N ALA A 118 26.48 7.07 -22.07
CA ALA A 118 26.63 8.45 -22.50
C ALA A 118 25.99 8.61 -23.88
N SER A 119 25.18 9.65 -24.08
CA SER A 119 24.71 9.97 -25.42
C SER A 119 25.94 10.24 -26.29
N PRO A 120 26.01 9.70 -27.52
CA PRO A 120 27.07 10.05 -28.47
C PRO A 120 27.17 11.56 -28.71
N PHE A 121 26.11 12.32 -28.40
CA PHE A 121 26.02 13.78 -28.52
C PHE A 121 26.39 14.55 -27.25
N ASP A 122 26.61 13.90 -26.10
CA ASP A 122 27.02 14.59 -24.87
C ASP A 122 28.52 14.99 -24.89
N ASN A 123 29.27 14.56 -25.93
CA ASN A 123 30.69 14.84 -26.13
C ASN A 123 30.98 15.71 -27.39
N LEU A 124 29.99 16.45 -27.90
CA LEU A 124 30.16 17.40 -29.01
C LEU A 124 30.23 18.86 -28.52
#